data_AF-A0A9D8I8T6-F1
#
_entry.id   AF-A0A9D8I8T6-F1
#
_cell.length_a   1.000
_cell.length_b   1.000
_cell.length_c   1.000
_cell.angle_alpha   90.00
_cell.angle_beta   90.00
_cell.angle_gamma   90.00
#
_symmetry.space_group_name_H-M   'P 1'
#
loop_
_entity.id
_entity.type
_entity.pdbx_description
1 polymer ?
#
loop_
_entity_poly.entity_id
_entity_poly.type
_entity_poly.pdbx_seq_one_letter_code
_entity_poly.pdbx_strand_id
1 'polypeptide(L)'
;MSMRTRWVATLAFAALLTGCIEFERETVTYRHDPKADTLRFFQHYQGIFGADKQGELSSQEQEQLNSVLTTERTFFFANWIFEFNREEVGKWLAELKKPGTNEELKKIPGAAARLETLLNLLLENVRVENGDFYKGEGGKLCGVQRVTMKNVSKVLAAANDSIRDLYRVEAAKDGTSDEERVILKKSIAEPRSYIKLEGNRLSLRLPITRADYDKTFGPGAESSKELGEFTQAGGALAFAENELLASLGNVADKETTLTLSTAEKPYRPNLLDVVKTKPGVKEKLDVGAARAAFFSRP
;
A
#
# COMPACT_ATOMS: atom_id res chain seq x y z
N MET A 1 -22.58 6.42 4.92
CA MET A 1 -21.45 5.51 5.27
C MET A 1 -20.74 6.10 6.46
N SER A 2 -20.76 5.44 7.61
CA SER A 2 -20.02 5.95 8.77
C SER A 2 -18.52 5.85 8.50
N MET A 3 -17.74 6.73 9.10
CA MET A 3 -16.27 6.82 9.03
C MET A 3 -15.52 5.52 9.43
N ARG A 4 -16.26 4.46 9.77
CA ARG A 4 -15.84 3.26 10.49
C ARG A 4 -15.60 2.04 9.59
N THR A 5 -16.23 1.96 8.41
CA THR A 5 -15.94 0.91 7.40
C THR A 5 -14.66 1.19 6.59
N ARG A 6 -14.07 2.39 6.77
CA ARG A 6 -12.80 2.76 6.13
C ARG A 6 -11.66 1.86 6.61
N TRP A 7 -11.45 1.62 7.91
CA TRP A 7 -10.20 0.98 8.37
C TRP A 7 -9.94 -0.47 7.90
N VAL A 8 -10.97 -1.26 7.58
CA VAL A 8 -10.80 -2.64 7.07
C VAL A 8 -10.76 -2.70 5.54
N ALA A 9 -11.49 -1.81 4.85
CA ALA A 9 -11.48 -1.69 3.39
C ALA A 9 -10.38 -0.74 2.85
N THR A 10 -9.82 0.14 3.69
CA THR A 10 -8.72 1.08 3.37
C THR A 10 -7.36 0.37 3.34
N LEU A 11 -7.27 -0.89 3.77
CA LEU A 11 -6.14 -1.75 3.41
C LEU A 11 -6.23 -2.30 1.97
N ALA A 12 -7.38 -2.12 1.31
CA ALA A 12 -7.62 -2.69 -0.01
C ALA A 12 -7.89 -1.67 -1.12
N PHE A 13 -8.60 -0.55 -0.94
CA PHE A 13 -9.01 0.24 -2.10
C PHE A 13 -9.12 1.75 -1.86
N ALA A 14 -8.82 2.48 -2.94
CA ALA A 14 -8.65 3.92 -3.10
C ALA A 14 -9.76 4.81 -2.48
N ALA A 15 -9.41 6.10 -2.31
CA ALA A 15 -10.32 7.28 -2.30
C ALA A 15 -10.19 8.29 -1.13
N LEU A 16 -9.01 8.48 -0.51
CA LEU A 16 -8.86 9.57 0.49
C LEU A 16 -7.48 10.21 0.56
N LEU A 17 -7.03 10.91 -0.47
CA LEU A 17 -6.47 12.26 -0.28
C LEU A 17 -6.95 13.09 -1.48
N THR A 18 -7.57 14.24 -1.23
CA THR A 18 -7.84 15.25 -2.26
C THR A 18 -6.76 16.30 -2.08
N GLY A 19 -5.76 16.28 -2.96
CA GLY A 19 -4.64 17.22 -2.96
C GLY A 19 -3.38 16.68 -3.63
N CYS A 20 -3.50 15.82 -4.67
CA CYS A 20 -2.52 14.76 -4.91
C CYS A 20 -1.52 15.05 -6.02
N ILE A 21 -0.26 14.71 -5.72
CA ILE A 21 0.70 14.32 -6.74
C ILE A 21 0.14 13.08 -7.47
N GLU A 22 -0.20 13.25 -8.75
CA GLU A 22 -0.61 12.18 -9.66
C GLU A 22 0.59 11.70 -10.49
N PHE A 23 0.47 10.52 -11.07
CA PHE A 23 1.40 10.01 -12.06
C PHE A 23 0.62 9.25 -13.14
N GLU A 24 1.08 9.33 -14.39
CA GLU A 24 0.43 8.66 -15.51
C GLU A 24 0.48 7.16 -15.38
N ARG A 25 1.58 6.63 -14.83
CA ARG A 25 1.79 5.20 -14.68
C ARG A 25 2.71 4.90 -13.51
N GLU A 26 2.40 3.83 -12.81
CA GLU A 26 3.28 3.22 -11.82
C GLU A 26 3.58 1.78 -12.22
N THR A 27 4.85 1.40 -12.11
CA THR A 27 5.29 0.01 -12.23
C THR A 27 5.95 -0.42 -10.93
N VAL A 28 5.43 -1.48 -10.32
CA VAL A 28 6.00 -2.12 -9.14
C VAL A 28 6.53 -3.48 -9.54
N THR A 29 7.83 -3.70 -9.39
CA THR A 29 8.43 -5.05 -9.45
C THR A 29 8.81 -5.48 -8.05
N TYR A 30 8.50 -6.71 -7.65
CA TYR A 30 8.98 -7.25 -6.38
C TYR A 30 9.61 -8.63 -6.53
N ARG A 31 10.44 -8.94 -5.53
CA ARG A 31 11.08 -10.24 -5.38
C ARG A 31 11.21 -10.62 -3.91
N HIS A 32 10.74 -11.80 -3.58
CA HIS A 32 10.97 -12.48 -2.33
C HIS A 32 12.22 -13.36 -2.42
N ASP A 33 13.14 -13.15 -1.48
CA ASP A 33 14.27 -14.03 -1.21
C ASP A 33 13.98 -14.85 0.06
N PRO A 34 13.59 -16.13 -0.07
CA PRO A 34 13.23 -16.95 1.08
C PRO A 34 14.42 -17.32 1.94
N LYS A 35 15.66 -17.35 1.40
CA LYS A 35 16.85 -17.69 2.18
C LYS A 35 17.23 -16.55 3.13
N ALA A 36 17.07 -15.32 2.66
CA ALA A 36 17.33 -14.11 3.44
C ALA A 36 16.09 -13.60 4.20
N ASP A 37 14.94 -14.28 4.08
CA ASP A 37 13.63 -13.84 4.60
C ASP A 37 13.37 -12.35 4.28
N THR A 38 13.56 -11.98 3.02
CA THR A 38 13.55 -10.57 2.59
C THR A 38 12.67 -10.37 1.35
N LEU A 39 11.76 -9.41 1.43
CA LEU A 39 10.95 -8.95 0.31
C LEU A 39 11.46 -7.59 -0.17
N ARG A 40 11.76 -7.47 -1.47
CA ARG A 40 12.27 -6.24 -2.09
C ARG A 40 11.29 -5.75 -3.14
N PHE A 41 11.02 -4.45 -3.16
CA PHE A 41 10.21 -3.77 -4.17
C PHE A 41 11.03 -2.71 -4.89
N PHE A 42 10.88 -2.65 -6.19
CA PHE A 42 11.36 -1.57 -7.04
C PHE A 42 10.13 -0.89 -7.65
N GLN A 43 9.94 0.38 -7.33
CA GLN A 43 8.83 1.19 -7.77
C GLN A 43 9.34 2.20 -8.81
N HIS A 44 8.59 2.33 -9.90
CA HIS A 44 8.92 3.23 -10.99
C HIS A 44 7.69 4.05 -11.35
N TYR A 45 7.82 5.36 -11.19
CA TYR A 45 6.77 6.35 -11.45
C TYR A 45 7.06 7.07 -12.75
N GLN A 46 6.05 7.16 -13.61
CA GLN A 46 6.14 7.84 -14.90
C GLN A 46 5.14 8.99 -14.97
N GLY A 47 5.62 10.15 -15.40
CA GLY A 47 4.79 11.33 -15.62
C GLY A 47 4.16 11.85 -14.34
N ILE A 48 4.98 12.21 -13.36
CA ILE A 48 4.57 12.75 -12.05
C ILE A 48 4.15 14.22 -12.20
N PHE A 49 2.97 14.62 -11.71
CA PHE A 49 2.44 15.99 -11.77
C PHE A 49 1.51 16.33 -10.58
N GLY A 50 1.33 17.62 -10.30
CA GLY A 50 0.30 18.08 -9.34
C GLY A 50 -1.07 18.20 -10.01
N ALA A 51 -2.09 17.61 -9.39
CA ALA A 51 -3.46 17.50 -9.89
C ALA A 51 -4.35 18.72 -9.61
N ASP A 52 -4.05 19.52 -8.57
CA ASP A 52 -4.99 20.46 -7.96
C ASP A 52 -5.20 21.72 -8.79
N LYS A 53 -4.12 22.38 -9.21
CA LYS A 53 -4.16 23.65 -9.94
C LYS A 53 -3.45 23.57 -11.28
N GLN A 54 -3.90 24.36 -12.25
CA GLN A 54 -3.15 24.58 -13.49
C GLN A 54 -1.99 25.54 -13.20
N GLY A 55 -0.77 25.12 -13.52
CA GLY A 55 0.42 25.98 -13.51
C GLY A 55 1.19 26.04 -12.19
N GLU A 56 0.55 25.81 -11.05
CA GLU A 56 1.20 25.86 -9.72
C GLU A 56 0.84 24.64 -8.87
N LEU A 57 1.73 24.28 -7.95
CA LEU A 57 1.43 23.30 -6.91
C LEU A 57 0.69 23.95 -5.75
N SER A 58 -0.32 23.28 -5.22
CA SER A 58 -0.89 23.61 -3.92
C SER A 58 0.15 23.41 -2.81
N SER A 59 -0.02 24.08 -1.66
CA SER A 59 0.86 23.87 -0.50
C SER A 59 0.87 22.40 -0.05
N GLN A 60 -0.26 21.71 -0.20
CA GLN A 60 -0.41 20.30 0.12
C GLN A 60 0.38 19.42 -0.85
N GLU A 61 0.36 19.70 -2.16
CA GLU A 61 1.18 19.00 -3.15
C GLU A 61 2.68 19.22 -2.92
N GLN A 62 3.07 20.43 -2.50
CA GLN A 62 4.46 20.72 -2.12
C GLN A 62 4.89 19.95 -0.87
N GLU A 63 4.04 19.88 0.16
CA GLU A 63 4.30 19.08 1.36
C GLU A 63 4.37 17.59 1.05
N GLN A 64 3.47 17.07 0.22
CA GLN A 64 3.49 15.68 -0.24
C GLN A 64 4.78 15.38 -1.00
N LEU A 65 5.12 16.20 -2.00
CA LEU A 65 6.37 16.07 -2.75
C LEU A 65 7.59 16.13 -1.82
N ASN A 66 7.62 17.08 -0.89
CA ASN A 66 8.70 17.19 0.09
C ASN A 66 8.78 15.95 0.97
N SER A 67 7.65 15.44 1.47
CA SER A 67 7.63 14.23 2.29
C SER A 67 8.24 13.06 1.53
N VAL A 68 7.85 12.84 0.27
CA VAL A 68 8.43 11.73 -0.49
C VAL A 68 9.91 11.95 -0.80
N LEU A 69 10.34 13.20 -0.99
CA LEU A 69 11.74 13.50 -1.27
C LEU A 69 12.65 13.36 -0.05
N THR A 70 12.15 13.68 1.15
CA THR A 70 12.99 13.82 2.35
C THR A 70 12.71 12.78 3.43
N THR A 71 11.62 12.02 3.32
CA THR A 71 11.25 10.99 4.30
C THR A 71 11.23 9.60 3.67
N GLU A 72 11.32 8.55 4.50
CA GLU A 72 11.15 7.14 4.09
C GLU A 72 9.65 6.87 3.79
N ARG A 73 9.08 7.56 2.78
CA ARG A 73 7.69 7.44 2.33
C ARG A 73 7.64 7.06 0.85
N THR A 74 6.81 6.09 0.48
CA THR A 74 6.57 5.73 -0.93
C THR A 74 5.57 6.69 -1.61
N PHE A 75 5.77 7.07 -2.88
CA PHE A 75 4.69 7.64 -3.71
C PHE A 75 3.68 6.52 -3.96
N PHE A 76 2.45 6.58 -3.46
CA PHE A 76 1.43 5.59 -3.82
C PHE A 76 0.09 6.29 -3.90
N PHE A 77 -0.66 6.07 -4.97
CA PHE A 77 -2.06 6.52 -5.06
C PHE A 77 -3.00 5.42 -5.56
N ALA A 78 -3.14 4.41 -4.72
CA ALA A 78 -4.38 3.72 -4.38
C ALA A 78 -4.01 2.83 -3.19
N ASN A 79 -4.51 3.17 -2.01
CA ASN A 79 -4.29 2.43 -0.75
C ASN A 79 -4.22 0.91 -0.97
N TRP A 80 -3.03 0.32 -0.83
CA TRP A 80 -2.85 -1.13 -0.87
C TRP A 80 -1.59 -1.54 -0.08
N ILE A 81 -1.85 -2.21 1.06
CA ILE A 81 -1.03 -3.02 2.00
C ILE A 81 0.42 -2.62 2.40
N PHE A 82 1.09 -1.68 1.71
CA PHE A 82 2.49 -1.31 1.96
C PHE A 82 2.76 0.20 1.88
N GLU A 83 1.76 1.09 2.00
CA GLU A 83 2.06 2.50 2.25
C GLU A 83 2.77 2.58 3.61
N PHE A 84 4.09 2.57 3.55
CA PHE A 84 4.94 2.71 4.70
C PHE A 84 5.39 4.16 4.74
N ASN A 85 4.87 4.87 5.72
CA ASN A 85 5.41 6.15 6.13
C ASN A 85 6.03 5.95 7.51
N ARG A 86 7.36 5.93 7.58
CA ARG A 86 8.09 5.71 8.83
C ARG A 86 7.64 6.67 9.95
N GLU A 87 7.41 7.94 9.61
CA GLU A 87 7.02 8.96 10.58
C GLU A 87 5.63 8.68 11.15
N GLU A 88 4.67 8.30 10.30
CA GLU A 88 3.32 7.94 10.74
C GLU A 88 3.30 6.68 11.59
N VAL A 89 4.07 5.65 11.22
CA VAL A 89 4.24 4.44 12.04
C VAL A 89 4.82 4.80 13.41
N GLY A 90 5.82 5.69 13.45
CA GLY A 90 6.37 6.21 14.70
C GLY A 90 5.35 6.97 15.55
N LYS A 91 4.51 7.81 14.92
CA LYS A 91 3.40 8.51 15.57
C LYS A 91 2.38 7.51 16.14
N TRP A 92 1.97 6.51 15.37
CA TRP A 92 1.02 5.49 15.82
C TRP A 92 1.56 4.69 17.00
N LEU A 93 2.85 4.34 16.97
CA LEU A 93 3.51 3.67 18.09
C LEU A 93 3.51 4.55 19.35
N ALA A 94 3.77 5.84 19.21
CA ALA A 94 3.71 6.79 20.33
C ALA A 94 2.27 6.95 20.86
N GLU A 95 1.28 7.08 19.97
CA GLU A 95 -0.14 7.18 20.33
C GLU A 95 -0.64 5.94 21.06
N LEU A 96 -0.23 4.74 20.63
CA LEU A 96 -0.62 3.48 21.27
C LEU A 96 -0.22 3.40 22.75
N LYS A 97 0.87 4.08 23.11
CA LYS A 97 1.40 4.15 24.49
C LYS A 97 0.72 5.20 25.35
N LYS A 98 -0.09 6.10 24.78
CA LYS A 98 -0.78 7.14 25.53
C LYS A 98 -1.99 6.56 26.30
N PRO A 99 -2.27 7.06 27.51
CA PRO A 99 -3.53 6.77 28.20
C PRO A 99 -4.73 7.31 27.40
N GLY A 100 -5.84 6.56 27.35
CA GLY A 100 -7.09 7.01 26.71
C GLY A 100 -7.17 6.83 25.19
N THR A 101 -6.12 6.34 24.53
CA THR A 101 -6.11 6.03 23.09
C THR A 101 -6.34 4.53 22.86
N ASN A 102 -6.94 4.17 21.72
CA ASN A 102 -7.11 2.76 21.32
C ASN A 102 -7.83 1.88 22.38
N GLU A 103 -8.73 2.46 23.17
CA GLU A 103 -9.36 1.79 24.30
C GLU A 103 -10.12 0.51 23.88
N GLU A 104 -10.79 0.52 22.73
CA GLU A 104 -11.45 -0.68 22.19
C GLU A 104 -10.47 -1.80 21.87
N LEU A 105 -9.27 -1.48 21.36
CA LEU A 105 -8.21 -2.47 21.12
C LEU A 105 -7.67 -3.00 22.45
N LYS A 106 -7.49 -2.12 23.44
CA LYS A 106 -6.99 -2.48 24.78
C LYS A 106 -7.94 -3.40 25.56
N LYS A 107 -9.24 -3.44 25.21
CA LYS A 107 -10.20 -4.43 25.74
C LYS A 107 -9.90 -5.86 25.28
N ILE A 108 -9.16 -6.05 24.18
CA ILE A 108 -8.76 -7.38 23.71
C ILE A 108 -7.44 -7.77 24.38
N PRO A 109 -7.39 -8.91 25.10
CA PRO A 109 -6.18 -9.36 25.78
C PRO A 109 -4.95 -9.44 24.85
N GLY A 110 -3.92 -8.67 25.21
CA GLY A 110 -2.64 -8.64 24.50
C GLY A 110 -2.66 -7.96 23.12
N ALA A 111 -3.79 -7.42 22.64
CA ALA A 111 -3.88 -6.84 21.30
C ALA A 111 -3.02 -5.58 21.14
N ALA A 112 -2.98 -4.71 22.15
CA ALA A 112 -2.09 -3.56 22.14
C ALA A 112 -0.61 -3.97 22.06
N ALA A 113 -0.19 -5.01 22.79
CA ALA A 113 1.19 -5.50 22.75
C ALA A 113 1.54 -6.14 21.38
N ARG A 114 0.60 -6.85 20.75
CA ARG A 114 0.78 -7.40 19.40
C ARG A 114 0.88 -6.30 18.34
N LEU A 115 0.03 -5.27 18.43
CA LEU A 115 0.11 -4.11 17.54
C LEU A 115 1.43 -3.34 17.74
N GLU A 116 1.85 -3.12 18.99
CA GLU A 116 3.17 -2.53 19.28
C GLU A 116 4.31 -3.35 18.65
N THR A 117 4.23 -4.68 18.76
CA THR A 117 5.21 -5.59 18.14
C THR A 117 5.24 -5.41 16.62
N LEU A 118 4.08 -5.37 15.96
CA LEU A 118 4.00 -5.10 14.52
C LEU A 118 4.63 -3.75 14.14
N LEU A 119 4.27 -2.67 14.85
CA LEU A 119 4.78 -1.33 14.54
C LEU A 119 6.31 -1.25 14.72
N ASN A 120 6.85 -1.85 15.78
CA ASN A 120 8.31 -1.96 15.97
C ASN A 120 8.97 -2.77 14.84
N LEU A 121 8.41 -3.92 14.48
CA LEU A 121 8.92 -4.73 13.39
C LEU A 121 8.95 -3.96 12.06
N LEU A 122 7.91 -3.18 11.76
CA LEU A 122 7.86 -2.33 10.57
C LEU A 122 8.99 -1.26 10.60
N LEU A 123 9.16 -0.56 11.72
CA LEU A 123 10.22 0.46 11.86
C LEU A 123 11.63 -0.13 11.77
N GLU A 124 11.85 -1.32 12.29
CA GLU A 124 13.16 -1.97 12.29
C GLU A 124 13.52 -2.56 10.92
N ASN A 125 12.53 -3.15 10.24
CA ASN A 125 12.77 -4.04 9.11
C ASN A 125 12.39 -3.48 7.75
N VAL A 126 11.60 -2.40 7.69
CA VAL A 126 11.26 -1.73 6.44
C VAL A 126 12.19 -0.54 6.21
N ARG A 127 12.77 -0.49 5.01
CA ARG A 127 13.60 0.62 4.53
C ARG A 127 13.08 1.09 3.19
N VAL A 128 12.92 2.39 3.04
CA VAL A 128 12.56 3.05 1.79
C VAL A 128 13.74 3.92 1.36
N GLU A 129 14.30 3.62 0.19
CA GLU A 129 15.35 4.42 -0.43
C GLU A 129 14.74 5.21 -1.59
N ASN A 130 14.75 6.54 -1.47
CA ASN A 130 14.40 7.42 -2.56
C ASN A 130 15.48 7.34 -3.63
N GLY A 131 15.10 6.91 -4.83
CA GLY A 131 15.99 6.87 -5.98
C GLY A 131 16.03 8.21 -6.72
N ASP A 132 16.59 8.17 -7.92
CA ASP A 132 16.74 9.36 -8.75
C ASP A 132 15.41 9.77 -9.38
N PHE A 133 15.20 11.08 -9.46
CA PHE A 133 14.26 11.65 -10.42
C PHE A 133 14.96 11.82 -11.76
N TYR A 134 14.20 11.72 -12.83
CA TYR A 134 14.74 11.92 -14.16
C TYR A 134 13.68 12.40 -15.15
N LYS A 135 14.13 12.96 -16.28
CA LYS A 135 13.24 13.29 -17.39
C LYS A 135 12.98 12.05 -18.24
N GLY A 136 11.73 11.61 -18.26
CA GLY A 136 11.27 10.51 -19.09
C GLY A 136 10.89 10.93 -20.51
N GLU A 137 10.08 10.10 -21.15
CA GLU A 137 9.53 10.38 -22.47
C GLU A 137 8.74 11.71 -22.48
N GLY A 138 8.87 12.49 -23.56
CA GLY A 138 8.24 13.81 -23.65
C GLY A 138 8.74 14.83 -22.63
N GLY A 139 9.88 14.58 -21.97
CA GLY A 139 10.42 15.46 -20.93
C GLY A 139 9.65 15.41 -19.60
N LYS A 140 8.75 14.44 -19.42
CA LYS A 140 7.93 14.33 -18.22
C LYS A 140 8.76 13.92 -17.00
N LEU A 141 8.38 14.39 -15.81
CA LEU A 141 9.06 14.00 -14.58
C LEU A 141 8.78 12.52 -14.27
N CYS A 142 9.83 11.76 -14.00
CA CYS A 142 9.76 10.37 -13.57
C CYS A 142 10.61 10.18 -12.30
N GLY A 143 10.40 9.08 -11.58
CA GLY A 143 11.17 8.76 -10.37
C GLY A 143 11.17 7.27 -10.08
N VAL A 144 12.11 6.83 -9.26
CA VAL A 144 12.15 5.44 -8.77
C VAL A 144 12.31 5.42 -7.25
N GLN A 145 11.74 4.40 -6.61
CA GLN A 145 11.94 4.12 -5.20
C GLN A 145 12.24 2.64 -4.99
N ARG A 146 12.94 2.34 -3.89
CA ARG A 146 13.32 0.97 -3.54
C ARG A 146 12.87 0.70 -2.12
N VAL A 147 12.14 -0.38 -1.91
CA VAL A 147 11.69 -0.79 -0.58
C VAL A 147 12.29 -2.14 -0.25
N THR A 148 12.89 -2.27 0.93
CA THR A 148 13.39 -3.54 1.45
C THR A 148 12.68 -3.84 2.77
N MET A 149 12.05 -5.00 2.85
CA MET A 149 11.46 -5.55 4.07
C MET A 149 12.21 -6.82 4.46
N LYS A 150 13.03 -6.72 5.50
CA LYS A 150 13.71 -7.88 6.11
C LYS A 150 12.77 -8.60 7.08
N ASN A 151 13.12 -9.84 7.46
CA ASN A 151 12.33 -10.64 8.39
C ASN A 151 10.84 -10.69 7.98
N VAL A 152 10.56 -10.81 6.67
CA VAL A 152 9.20 -10.64 6.13
C VAL A 152 8.24 -11.67 6.73
N SER A 153 8.69 -12.89 6.99
CA SER A 153 7.89 -13.90 7.68
C SER A 153 7.37 -13.43 9.06
N LYS A 154 8.22 -12.76 9.85
CA LYS A 154 7.85 -12.23 11.18
C LYS A 154 6.92 -11.02 11.06
N VAL A 155 7.20 -10.12 10.12
CA VAL A 155 6.34 -8.95 9.84
C VAL A 155 4.94 -9.42 9.45
N LEU A 156 4.84 -10.38 8.53
CA LEU A 156 3.55 -10.93 8.09
C LEU A 156 2.82 -11.67 9.22
N ALA A 157 3.52 -12.43 10.06
CA ALA A 157 2.89 -13.08 11.22
C ALA A 157 2.27 -12.04 12.17
N ALA A 158 3.02 -11.01 12.55
CA ALA A 158 2.53 -9.94 13.42
C ALA A 158 1.40 -9.12 12.78
N ALA A 159 1.45 -8.91 11.46
CA ALA A 159 0.38 -8.25 10.71
C ALA A 159 -0.91 -9.06 10.75
N ASN A 160 -0.84 -10.37 10.50
CA ASN A 160 -1.99 -11.26 10.56
C ASN A 160 -2.66 -11.29 11.94
N ASP A 161 -1.85 -11.32 13.01
CA ASP A 161 -2.36 -11.26 14.38
C ASP A 161 -3.07 -9.93 14.66
N SER A 162 -2.47 -8.82 14.23
CA SER A 162 -3.03 -7.47 14.43
C SER A 162 -4.34 -7.28 13.65
N ILE A 163 -4.41 -7.76 12.40
CA ILE A 163 -5.64 -7.74 11.60
C ILE A 163 -6.76 -8.52 12.32
N ARG A 164 -6.44 -9.70 12.89
CA ARG A 164 -7.41 -10.48 13.65
C ARG A 164 -7.97 -9.72 14.85
N ASP A 165 -7.12 -8.98 15.57
CA ASP A 165 -7.54 -8.15 16.69
C ASP A 165 -8.40 -6.97 16.23
N LEU A 166 -8.06 -6.34 15.11
CA LEU A 166 -8.90 -5.28 14.53
C LEU A 166 -10.28 -5.80 14.12
N TYR A 167 -10.38 -7.04 13.61
CA TYR A 167 -11.67 -7.67 13.33
C TYR A 167 -12.45 -8.00 14.60
N ARG A 168 -11.79 -8.38 15.70
CA ARG A 168 -12.45 -8.53 17.00
C ARG A 168 -13.02 -7.20 17.50
N VAL A 169 -12.26 -6.10 17.35
CA VAL A 169 -12.75 -4.76 17.68
C VAL A 169 -13.97 -4.42 16.82
N GLU A 170 -13.89 -4.60 15.51
CA GLU A 170 -15.01 -4.31 14.60
C GLU A 170 -16.23 -5.15 14.94
N ALA A 171 -16.07 -6.47 15.09
CA ALA A 171 -17.16 -7.38 15.43
C ALA A 171 -17.78 -7.13 16.82
N ALA A 172 -17.18 -6.29 17.67
CA ALA A 172 -17.72 -5.89 18.97
C ALA A 172 -18.42 -4.53 18.95
N LYS A 173 -18.26 -3.72 17.90
CA LYS A 173 -18.90 -2.38 17.81
C LYS A 173 -20.41 -2.49 17.65
N ASP A 174 -21.16 -1.57 18.24
CA ASP A 174 -22.62 -1.50 18.10
C ASP A 174 -23.06 -1.17 16.67
N GLY A 175 -22.23 -0.43 15.92
CA GLY A 175 -22.55 0.01 14.55
C GLY A 175 -22.31 -1.03 13.46
N THR A 176 -21.77 -2.20 13.80
CA THR A 176 -21.49 -3.28 12.85
C THR A 176 -22.76 -4.09 12.61
N SER A 177 -23.14 -4.24 11.34
CA SER A 177 -24.35 -4.98 10.97
C SER A 177 -24.28 -6.44 11.42
N ASP A 178 -25.43 -7.09 11.61
CA ASP A 178 -25.46 -8.50 12.03
C ASP A 178 -24.77 -9.42 11.02
N GLU A 179 -24.96 -9.19 9.72
CA GLU A 179 -24.30 -9.93 8.65
C GLU A 179 -22.77 -9.77 8.72
N GLU A 180 -22.29 -8.53 8.79
CA GLU A 180 -20.87 -8.21 8.91
C GLU A 180 -20.25 -8.82 10.18
N ARG A 181 -20.98 -8.77 11.29
CA ARG A 181 -20.55 -9.35 12.57
C ARG A 181 -20.39 -10.87 12.47
N VAL A 182 -21.30 -11.55 11.77
CA VAL A 182 -21.24 -13.00 11.56
C VAL A 182 -20.01 -13.39 10.73
N ILE A 183 -19.76 -12.70 9.61
CA ILE A 183 -18.60 -13.01 8.75
C ILE A 183 -17.28 -12.71 9.44
N LEU A 184 -17.18 -11.62 10.22
CA LEU A 184 -15.98 -11.29 11.00
C LEU A 184 -15.72 -12.36 12.06
N LYS A 185 -16.75 -12.76 12.82
CA LYS A 185 -16.61 -13.82 13.84
C LYS A 185 -16.18 -15.15 13.23
N LYS A 186 -16.74 -15.54 12.08
CA LYS A 186 -16.31 -16.73 11.34
C LYS A 186 -14.82 -16.63 10.98
N SER A 187 -14.44 -15.51 10.37
CA SER A 187 -13.06 -15.26 9.93
C SER A 187 -12.05 -15.27 11.09
N ILE A 188 -12.41 -14.70 12.25
CA ILE A 188 -11.59 -14.68 13.47
C ILE A 188 -11.39 -16.09 14.06
N ALA A 189 -12.39 -16.97 13.95
CA ALA A 189 -12.34 -18.32 14.50
C ALA A 189 -11.45 -19.28 13.68
N GLU A 190 -11.26 -19.00 12.39
CA GLU A 190 -10.44 -19.84 11.51
C GLU A 190 -8.94 -19.52 11.63
N PRO A 191 -8.06 -20.51 11.84
CA PRO A 191 -6.62 -20.31 11.95
C PRO A 191 -5.97 -20.15 10.57
N ARG A 192 -6.31 -19.08 9.86
CA ARG A 192 -5.82 -18.77 8.50
C ARG A 192 -5.18 -17.38 8.43
N SER A 193 -4.24 -17.21 7.50
CA SER A 193 -3.60 -15.91 7.24
C SER A 193 -4.47 -15.04 6.32
N TYR A 194 -4.63 -13.77 6.70
CA TYR A 194 -5.19 -12.69 5.90
C TYR A 194 -4.22 -12.20 4.83
N ILE A 195 -2.92 -12.15 5.15
CA ILE A 195 -1.84 -11.80 4.23
C ILE A 195 -0.88 -12.99 4.16
N LYS A 196 -0.57 -13.43 2.93
CA LYS A 196 0.29 -14.59 2.70
C LYS A 196 1.27 -14.33 1.57
N LEU A 197 2.52 -14.75 1.77
CA LEU A 197 3.57 -14.75 0.75
C LEU A 197 4.08 -16.18 0.55
N GLU A 198 3.89 -16.73 -0.64
CA GLU A 198 4.39 -18.06 -1.02
C GLU A 198 5.23 -17.97 -2.29
N GLY A 199 6.53 -18.18 -2.18
CA GLY A 199 7.45 -17.83 -3.28
C GLY A 199 7.27 -16.34 -3.60
N ASN A 200 6.97 -16.03 -4.87
CA ASN A 200 6.61 -14.68 -5.33
C ASN A 200 5.11 -14.48 -5.53
N ARG A 201 4.24 -15.33 -4.96
CA ARG A 201 2.80 -15.06 -4.91
C ARG A 201 2.44 -14.36 -3.60
N LEU A 202 1.98 -13.12 -3.71
CA LEU A 202 1.32 -12.40 -2.63
C LEU A 202 -0.19 -12.65 -2.69
N SER A 203 -0.82 -12.92 -1.55
CA SER A 203 -2.26 -13.15 -1.48
C SER A 203 -2.89 -12.48 -0.26
N LEU A 204 -4.08 -11.92 -0.48
CA LEU A 204 -4.95 -11.37 0.54
C LEU A 204 -6.26 -12.15 0.62
N ARG A 205 -6.77 -12.24 1.83
CA ARG A 205 -8.09 -12.77 2.15
C ARG A 205 -8.75 -11.83 3.15
N LEU A 206 -9.86 -11.22 2.79
CA LEU A 206 -10.57 -10.27 3.66
C LEU A 206 -12.05 -10.68 3.77
N PRO A 207 -12.62 -10.78 4.99
CA PRO A 207 -14.06 -10.99 5.14
C PRO A 207 -14.81 -9.78 4.58
N ILE A 208 -15.80 -10.04 3.73
CA ILE A 208 -16.65 -9.00 3.12
C ILE A 208 -18.04 -9.56 2.83
N THR A 209 -19.07 -8.73 3.01
CA THR A 209 -20.43 -9.12 2.62
C THR A 209 -20.54 -9.19 1.10
N ARG A 210 -21.52 -9.93 0.58
CA ARG A 210 -21.75 -9.94 -0.87
C ARG A 210 -22.13 -8.55 -1.39
N ALA A 211 -22.96 -7.82 -0.63
CA ALA A 211 -23.40 -6.48 -1.01
C ALA A 211 -22.23 -5.48 -1.08
N ASP A 212 -21.32 -5.52 -0.10
CA ASP A 212 -20.13 -4.67 -0.12
C ASP A 212 -19.16 -5.10 -1.22
N TYR A 213 -19.03 -6.40 -1.47
CA TYR A 213 -18.24 -6.88 -2.60
C TYR A 213 -18.78 -6.35 -3.94
N ASP A 214 -20.06 -6.53 -4.23
CA ASP A 214 -20.64 -6.09 -5.49
C ASP A 214 -20.58 -4.56 -5.64
N LYS A 215 -20.72 -3.82 -4.54
CA LYS A 215 -20.59 -2.36 -4.53
C LYS A 215 -19.16 -1.88 -4.78
N THR A 216 -18.17 -2.57 -4.23
CA THR A 216 -16.75 -2.13 -4.26
C THR A 216 -15.94 -2.80 -5.35
N PHE A 217 -16.35 -3.97 -5.84
CA PHE A 217 -15.59 -4.79 -6.79
C PHE A 217 -16.45 -5.36 -7.93
N GLY A 218 -17.77 -5.16 -7.88
CA GLY A 218 -18.69 -5.66 -8.89
C GLY A 218 -18.68 -4.83 -10.17
N PRO A 219 -19.35 -5.34 -11.22
CA PRO A 219 -19.56 -4.59 -12.46
C PRO A 219 -20.29 -3.27 -12.18
N GLY A 220 -19.65 -2.14 -12.50
CA GLY A 220 -20.22 -0.79 -12.27
C GLY A 220 -19.78 -0.11 -10.97
N ALA A 221 -18.92 -0.74 -10.17
CA ALA A 221 -18.23 -0.05 -9.08
C ALA A 221 -17.35 1.10 -9.62
N GLU A 222 -17.15 2.14 -8.82
CA GLU A 222 -16.24 3.26 -9.14
C GLU A 222 -14.83 2.78 -9.46
N SER A 223 -14.39 1.73 -8.76
CA SER A 223 -13.11 1.02 -8.90
C SER A 223 -13.01 0.07 -10.11
N SER A 224 -14.08 -0.07 -10.92
CA SER A 224 -14.15 -1.13 -11.94
C SER A 224 -13.08 -0.98 -13.03
N LYS A 225 -12.64 0.25 -13.32
CA LYS A 225 -11.53 0.52 -14.23
C LYS A 225 -10.22 0.02 -13.65
N GLU A 226 -9.89 0.42 -12.43
CA GLU A 226 -8.65 0.06 -11.72
C GLU A 226 -8.57 -1.45 -11.49
N LEU A 227 -9.71 -2.10 -11.22
CA LEU A 227 -9.81 -3.55 -11.11
C LEU A 227 -9.60 -4.26 -12.45
N GLY A 228 -10.12 -3.69 -13.53
CA GLY A 228 -9.83 -4.13 -14.89
C GLY A 228 -8.34 -4.05 -15.20
N GLU A 229 -7.69 -2.94 -14.85
CA GLU A 229 -6.25 -2.76 -15.03
C GLU A 229 -5.43 -3.72 -14.16
N PHE A 230 -5.79 -3.88 -12.89
CA PHE A 230 -5.15 -4.84 -11.98
C PHE A 230 -5.20 -6.26 -12.52
N THR A 231 -6.38 -6.71 -12.98
CA THR A 231 -6.55 -8.06 -13.51
C THR A 231 -5.82 -8.26 -14.85
N GLN A 232 -5.86 -7.28 -15.74
CA GLN A 232 -5.08 -7.31 -16.99
C GLN A 232 -3.56 -7.33 -16.75
N ALA A 233 -3.10 -6.68 -15.68
CA ALA A 233 -1.71 -6.65 -15.28
C ALA A 233 -1.27 -7.90 -14.47
N GLY A 234 -2.10 -8.94 -14.41
CA GLY A 234 -1.75 -10.23 -13.79
C GLY A 234 -2.18 -10.39 -12.34
N GLY A 235 -2.94 -9.43 -11.81
CA GLY A 235 -3.68 -9.58 -10.57
C GLY A 235 -4.85 -10.56 -10.72
N ALA A 236 -5.24 -11.20 -9.64
CA ALA A 236 -6.45 -12.01 -9.57
C ALA A 236 -7.32 -11.53 -8.43
N LEU A 237 -8.62 -11.48 -8.67
CA LEU A 237 -9.65 -11.11 -7.70
C LEU A 237 -10.79 -12.11 -7.79
N ALA A 238 -11.28 -12.57 -6.64
CA ALA A 238 -12.45 -13.43 -6.55
C ALA A 238 -13.23 -13.14 -5.27
N PHE A 239 -14.50 -13.51 -5.29
CA PHE A 239 -15.35 -13.60 -4.11
C PHE A 239 -15.73 -15.05 -3.87
N ALA A 240 -15.44 -15.57 -2.68
CA ALA A 240 -15.85 -16.91 -2.27
C ALA A 240 -16.10 -16.96 -0.77
N GLU A 241 -17.15 -17.66 -0.34
CA GLU A 241 -17.45 -17.90 1.08
C GLU A 241 -17.50 -16.65 1.98
N ASN A 242 -17.98 -15.52 1.45
CA ASN A 242 -17.97 -14.20 2.11
C ASN A 242 -16.57 -13.63 2.37
N GLU A 243 -15.65 -13.93 1.47
CA GLU A 243 -14.29 -13.39 1.47
C GLU A 243 -13.93 -12.82 0.11
N LEU A 244 -13.26 -11.67 0.12
CA LEU A 244 -12.46 -11.18 -0.97
C LEU A 244 -11.17 -11.98 -1.00
N LEU A 245 -10.87 -12.59 -2.13
CA LEU A 245 -9.61 -13.27 -2.42
C LEU A 245 -8.88 -12.45 -3.48
N ALA A 246 -7.72 -11.90 -3.14
CA ALA A 246 -6.88 -11.18 -4.07
C ALA A 246 -5.49 -11.81 -4.13
N SER A 247 -4.87 -11.89 -5.30
CA SER A 247 -3.49 -12.32 -5.40
C SER A 247 -2.76 -11.66 -6.55
N LEU A 248 -1.43 -11.60 -6.43
CA LEU A 248 -0.54 -11.08 -7.46
C LEU A 248 0.70 -11.98 -7.55
N GLY A 249 1.10 -12.32 -8.78
CA GLY A 249 2.26 -13.18 -9.04
C GLY A 249 1.99 -14.67 -8.83
N ASN A 250 3.01 -15.48 -9.14
CA ASN A 250 3.00 -16.92 -8.97
C ASN A 250 4.13 -17.39 -8.06
N VAL A 251 3.95 -18.58 -7.47
CA VAL A 251 4.93 -19.16 -6.54
C VAL A 251 6.30 -19.34 -7.18
N ALA A 252 6.34 -19.72 -8.46
CA ALA A 252 7.57 -20.02 -9.20
C ALA A 252 8.18 -18.80 -9.91
N ASP A 253 7.55 -17.62 -9.85
CA ASP A 253 8.08 -16.43 -10.50
C ASP A 253 9.45 -16.07 -9.89
N LYS A 254 10.36 -15.55 -10.71
CA LYS A 254 11.62 -14.97 -10.22
C LYS A 254 11.43 -13.56 -9.69
N GLU A 255 10.56 -12.80 -10.34
CA GLU A 255 10.14 -11.45 -10.00
C GLU A 255 8.68 -11.32 -10.45
N THR A 256 7.89 -10.54 -9.72
CA THR A 256 6.51 -10.22 -10.10
C THR A 256 6.41 -8.74 -10.39
N THR A 257 5.84 -8.38 -11.54
CA THR A 257 5.67 -6.99 -11.97
C THR A 257 4.19 -6.67 -12.13
N LEU A 258 3.77 -5.52 -11.63
CA LEU A 258 2.46 -4.93 -11.84
C LEU A 258 2.65 -3.52 -12.40
N THR A 259 1.93 -3.18 -13.46
CA THR A 259 1.92 -1.83 -14.04
C THR A 259 0.49 -1.33 -14.11
N LEU A 260 0.20 -0.18 -13.50
CA LEU A 260 -1.13 0.43 -13.45
C LEU A 260 -1.11 1.85 -14.03
N SER A 261 -2.23 2.28 -14.62
CA SER A 261 -2.44 3.64 -15.10
C SER A 261 -3.28 4.41 -14.10
N THR A 262 -2.63 5.27 -13.33
CA THR A 262 -3.22 5.87 -12.12
C THR A 262 -3.70 7.31 -12.30
N ALA A 263 -3.44 7.94 -13.45
CA ALA A 263 -3.86 9.31 -13.68
C ALA A 263 -5.36 9.39 -14.02
N GLU A 264 -6.08 10.17 -13.21
CA GLU A 264 -7.45 10.59 -13.50
C GLU A 264 -7.46 11.86 -14.35
N LYS A 265 -6.39 12.67 -14.25
CA LYS A 265 -6.26 13.94 -14.97
C LYS A 265 -5.15 13.86 -16.02
N PRO A 266 -5.22 14.69 -17.08
CA PRO A 266 -4.11 14.82 -18.03
C PRO A 266 -2.86 15.36 -17.33
N TYR A 267 -1.69 14.85 -17.74
CA TYR A 267 -0.39 15.29 -17.24
C TYR A 267 -0.18 16.80 -17.34
N ARG A 268 0.50 17.35 -16.33
CA ARG A 268 0.89 18.76 -16.27
C ARG A 268 2.38 18.89 -15.90
N PRO A 269 3.18 19.73 -16.57
CA PRO A 269 4.60 19.87 -16.26
C PRO A 269 4.88 20.79 -15.04
N ASN A 270 3.99 20.84 -14.04
CA ASN A 270 4.07 21.78 -12.91
C ASN A 270 5.04 21.36 -11.79
N LEU A 271 5.48 20.09 -11.75
CA LEU A 271 6.46 19.61 -10.77
C LEU A 271 7.91 19.77 -11.22
N LEU A 272 8.16 19.81 -12.53
CA LEU A 272 9.53 19.82 -13.07
C LEU A 272 10.34 20.98 -12.54
N ASP A 273 9.76 22.17 -12.45
CA ASP A 273 10.47 23.36 -12.01
C ASP A 273 10.75 23.37 -10.51
N VAL A 274 9.90 22.71 -9.70
CA VAL A 274 10.14 22.55 -8.26
C VAL A 274 11.29 21.57 -8.02
N VAL A 275 11.33 20.43 -8.72
CA VAL A 275 12.39 19.43 -8.51
C VAL A 275 13.73 19.88 -9.10
N LYS A 276 13.77 20.71 -10.15
CA LYS A 276 15.01 21.32 -10.69
C LYS A 276 15.80 22.15 -9.67
N THR A 277 15.11 22.74 -8.68
CA THR A 277 15.78 23.53 -7.62
C THR A 277 16.44 22.65 -6.56
N LYS A 278 16.19 21.33 -6.59
CA LYS A 278 16.83 20.34 -5.73
C LYS A 278 17.95 19.62 -6.50
N PRO A 279 19.08 19.31 -5.85
CA PRO A 279 20.10 18.47 -6.48
C PRO A 279 19.49 17.11 -6.86
N GLY A 280 19.66 16.64 -8.10
CA GLY A 280 19.46 15.23 -8.43
C GLY A 280 18.45 14.83 -9.52
N VAL A 281 17.88 15.75 -10.30
CA VAL A 281 17.12 15.34 -11.51
C VAL A 281 18.08 14.99 -12.64
N LYS A 282 18.14 13.71 -13.02
CA LYS A 282 18.97 13.23 -14.14
C LYS A 282 18.28 13.52 -15.47
N GLU A 283 19.06 13.75 -16.52
CA GLU A 283 18.51 13.87 -17.89
C GLU A 283 17.85 12.56 -18.35
N LYS A 284 18.42 11.42 -17.97
CA LYS A 284 17.88 10.08 -18.24
C LYS A 284 18.26 9.11 -17.12
N LEU A 285 17.50 8.04 -16.99
CA LEU A 285 17.81 6.90 -16.12
C LEU A 285 17.54 5.60 -16.88
N ASP A 286 18.49 4.67 -16.86
CA ASP A 286 18.23 3.29 -17.25
C ASP A 286 17.54 2.57 -16.08
N VAL A 287 16.20 2.55 -16.14
CA VAL A 287 15.36 1.95 -15.10
C VAL A 287 15.61 0.44 -15.00
N GLY A 288 15.85 -0.24 -16.14
CA GLY A 288 16.11 -1.68 -16.17
C GLY A 288 17.41 -2.04 -15.44
N ALA A 289 18.48 -1.30 -15.72
CA ALA A 289 19.75 -1.45 -15.01
C ALA A 289 19.64 -1.08 -13.52
N ALA A 290 18.92 0.01 -13.19
CA ALA A 290 18.70 0.42 -11.81
C ALA A 290 17.93 -0.62 -10.98
N ARG A 291 16.93 -1.27 -11.60
CA ARG A 291 16.17 -2.38 -11.01
C ARG A 291 17.04 -3.62 -10.83
N ALA A 292 17.75 -4.03 -11.87
CA ALA A 292 18.63 -5.20 -11.83
C ALA A 292 19.72 -5.03 -10.76
N ALA A 293 20.32 -3.85 -10.65
CA ALA A 293 21.31 -3.53 -9.63
C ALA A 293 20.74 -3.54 -8.21
N PHE A 294 19.48 -3.14 -8.02
CA PHE A 294 18.83 -3.23 -6.71
C PHE A 294 18.58 -4.69 -6.31
N PHE A 295 18.10 -5.50 -7.24
CA PHE A 295 17.86 -6.92 -7.02
C PHE A 295 19.13 -7.77 -7.05
N SER A 296 20.30 -7.26 -7.41
CA SER A 296 21.57 -8.00 -7.23
C SER A 296 22.21 -7.76 -5.87
N ARG A 297 21.67 -6.84 -5.05
CA ARG A 297 22.19 -6.59 -3.71
C ARG A 297 22.04 -7.84 -2.83
N PRO A 298 23.04 -8.12 -1.96
CA PRO A 298 22.95 -9.19 -0.98
C PRO A 298 21.75 -9.02 -0.04
#